data_AF-A0A6C8N4L3-F1
#
_entry.id   AF-A0A6C8N4L3-F1
#
_cell.length_a   1.000
_cell.length_b   1.000
_cell.length_c   1.000
_cell.angle_alpha   90.00
_cell.angle_beta   90.00
_cell.angle_gamma   90.00
#
_symmetry.space_group_name_H-M   'P 1'
#
loop_
_entity.id
_entity.type
_entity.pdbx_description
1 polymer ?
#
loop_
_entity_poly.entity_id
_entity_poly.type
_entity_poly.pdbx_seq_one_letter_code
_entity_poly.pdbx_strand_id
1 'polypeptide(L)'
;KDFWEQNGFGMMLPIELEKLFAWVDDFAGNREIVMKALEVTSEQGANKRNYAYVNKILKNWESRGFKTIADVDAAEKQRQIELEQRYNKPFNKYNKPVKQEILPEWFDKDQQEAPKKPEMSEEEKEAMERQVAEIKAQLAARKE
;
A
#
# COMPACT_ATOMS: atom_id res chain seq x y z
N LYS A 1 -32.01 -12.60 11.38
CA LYS A 1 -30.67 -12.15 11.81
C LYS A 1 -30.26 -11.07 10.83
N ASP A 2 -29.99 -9.85 11.30
CA ASP A 2 -29.78 -8.71 10.43
C ASP A 2 -28.43 -8.77 9.72
N PHE A 3 -28.31 -8.08 8.57
CA PHE A 3 -27.09 -8.05 7.75
C PHE A 3 -25.84 -7.71 8.59
N TRP A 4 -26.00 -6.77 9.52
CA TRP A 4 -24.95 -6.31 10.42
C TRP A 4 -24.32 -7.45 11.24
N GLU A 5 -25.16 -8.24 11.93
CA GLU A 5 -24.70 -9.34 12.76
C GLU A 5 -24.16 -10.50 11.91
N GLN A 6 -24.74 -10.73 10.74
CA GLN A 6 -24.30 -11.78 9.82
C GLN A 6 -22.90 -11.53 9.26
N ASN A 7 -22.58 -10.26 8.97
CA ASN A 7 -21.29 -9.88 8.39
C ASN A 7 -20.19 -9.62 9.43
N GLY A 8 -20.46 -9.91 10.71
CA GLY A 8 -19.47 -9.81 11.78
C GLY A 8 -19.12 -8.38 12.17
N PHE A 9 -20.09 -7.45 12.06
CA PHE A 9 -19.98 -6.12 12.67
C PHE A 9 -20.20 -6.16 14.20
N GLY A 10 -20.65 -7.30 14.74
CA GLY A 10 -20.94 -7.46 16.16
C GLY A 10 -22.37 -7.04 16.51
N MET A 11 -22.58 -6.64 17.76
CA MET A 11 -23.86 -6.10 18.21
C MET A 11 -24.01 -4.66 17.71
N MET A 12 -25.13 -4.37 17.04
CA MET A 12 -25.43 -3.00 16.62
C MET A 12 -25.84 -2.17 17.83
N LEU A 13 -25.24 -0.98 17.99
CA LEU A 13 -25.70 -0.03 19.00
C LEU A 13 -26.93 0.74 18.48
N PRO A 14 -27.92 1.06 19.33
CA PRO A 14 -29.10 1.83 18.92
C PRO A 14 -28.75 3.16 18.24
N ILE A 15 -27.71 3.84 18.72
CA ILE A 15 -27.24 5.11 18.15
C ILE A 15 -26.62 4.94 16.74
N GLU A 16 -26.08 3.77 16.42
CA GLU A 16 -25.56 3.49 15.07
C GLU A 16 -26.70 3.25 14.10
N LEU A 17 -27.76 2.57 14.56
CA LEU A 17 -28.98 2.35 13.80
C LEU A 17 -29.65 3.68 13.43
N GLU A 18 -29.83 4.57 14.40
CA GLU A 18 -30.40 5.92 14.17
C GLU A 18 -29.59 6.70 13.12
N LYS A 19 -28.26 6.65 13.21
CA LYS A 19 -27.40 7.32 12.23
C LYS A 19 -27.46 6.69 10.85
N LEU A 20 -27.62 5.37 10.75
CA LEU A 20 -27.82 4.72 9.45
C LEU A 20 -29.15 5.14 8.82
N PHE A 21 -30.22 5.28 9.62
CA PHE A 21 -31.49 5.81 9.14
C PHE A 21 -31.38 7.27 8.68
N ALA A 22 -30.66 8.12 9.42
CA ALA A 22 -30.40 9.50 9.00
C ALA A 22 -29.71 9.57 7.62
N TRP A 23 -28.76 8.68 7.35
CA TRP A 23 -28.14 8.58 6.03
C TRP A 23 -29.12 8.16 4.93
N VAL A 24 -30.08 7.28 5.23
CA VAL A 24 -31.12 6.93 4.25
C VAL A 24 -31.92 8.16 3.86
N ASP A 25 -32.24 9.02 4.83
CA ASP A 25 -32.95 10.29 4.57
C ASP A 25 -32.09 11.26 3.75
N ASP A 26 -30.80 11.38 4.05
CA ASP A 26 -29.84 12.22 3.31
C ASP A 26 -29.71 11.82 1.83
N PHE A 27 -29.81 10.52 1.53
CA PHE A 27 -29.84 9.98 0.16
C PHE A 27 -31.26 9.92 -0.43
N ALA A 28 -32.18 10.79 0.02
CA ALA A 28 -33.55 10.89 -0.46
C ALA A 28 -34.35 9.58 -0.36
N GLY A 29 -34.13 8.80 0.70
CA GLY A 29 -34.79 7.51 0.95
C GLY A 29 -34.11 6.32 0.27
N ASN A 30 -32.98 6.52 -0.41
CA ASN A 30 -32.28 5.44 -1.10
C ASN A 30 -31.45 4.57 -0.14
N ARG A 31 -32.12 3.61 0.51
CA ARG A 31 -31.47 2.64 1.41
C ARG A 31 -30.43 1.75 0.74
N GLU A 32 -30.52 1.57 -0.59
CA GLU A 32 -29.65 0.65 -1.31
C GLU A 32 -28.21 1.16 -1.33
N ILE A 33 -28.02 2.49 -1.33
CA ILE A 33 -26.71 3.12 -1.16
C ILE A 33 -26.12 2.76 0.21
N VAL A 34 -26.91 2.88 1.29
CA VAL A 34 -26.45 2.55 2.65
C VAL A 34 -26.12 1.06 2.78
N MET A 35 -26.94 0.18 2.19
CA MET A 35 -26.65 -1.25 2.14
C MET A 35 -25.36 -1.55 1.37
N LYS A 36 -25.12 -0.87 0.25
CA LYS A 36 -23.89 -1.01 -0.53
C LYS A 36 -22.66 -0.55 0.28
N ALA A 37 -22.78 0.52 1.07
CA ALA A 37 -21.69 0.97 1.94
C ALA A 37 -21.36 -0.07 3.02
N LEU A 38 -22.37 -0.75 3.56
CA LEU A 38 -22.20 -1.84 4.53
C LEU A 38 -21.53 -3.06 3.87
N GLU A 39 -21.94 -3.43 2.66
CA GLU A 39 -21.33 -4.49 1.86
C GLU A 39 -19.85 -4.20 1.62
N VAL A 40 -19.53 -3.04 1.05
CA VAL A 40 -18.15 -2.60 0.81
C VAL A 40 -17.33 -2.63 2.10
N THR A 41 -17.90 -2.17 3.23
CA THR A 41 -17.20 -2.20 4.53
C THR A 41 -16.88 -3.63 4.97
N SER A 42 -17.81 -4.56 4.79
CA SER A 42 -17.65 -5.96 5.18
C SER A 42 -16.51 -6.67 4.42
N GLU A 43 -16.33 -6.31 3.14
CA GLU A 43 -15.30 -6.82 2.23
C GLU A 43 -13.89 -6.32 2.60
N GLN A 44 -13.76 -5.12 3.18
CA GLN A 44 -12.43 -4.55 3.48
C GLN A 44 -11.70 -5.24 4.64
N GLY A 45 -12.38 -6.10 5.41
CA GLY A 45 -11.80 -6.93 6.47
C GLY A 45 -12.28 -6.58 7.88
N ALA A 46 -12.09 -7.52 8.82
CA ALA A 46 -12.68 -7.50 10.15
C ALA A 46 -12.40 -6.20 10.95
N ASN A 47 -11.19 -5.65 10.88
CA ASN A 47 -10.80 -4.44 11.61
C ASN A 47 -11.57 -3.18 11.18
N LYS A 48 -12.17 -3.20 9.98
CA LYS A 48 -12.90 -2.07 9.41
C LYS A 48 -14.41 -2.21 9.54
N ARG A 49 -14.91 -3.32 10.09
CA ARG A 49 -16.35 -3.60 10.29
C ARG A 49 -16.91 -2.83 11.48
N ASN A 50 -16.93 -1.51 11.37
CA ASN A 50 -17.49 -0.61 12.36
C ASN A 50 -18.25 0.52 11.66
N TYR A 51 -19.18 1.15 12.38
CA TYR A 51 -19.97 2.26 11.86
C TYR A 51 -19.09 3.44 11.38
N ALA A 52 -17.96 3.71 12.06
CA ALA A 52 -17.09 4.83 11.70
C ALA A 52 -16.53 4.71 10.27
N TYR A 53 -16.22 3.50 9.82
CA TYR A 53 -15.78 3.25 8.45
C TYR A 53 -16.92 3.39 7.44
N VAL A 54 -18.11 2.88 7.78
CA VAL A 54 -19.33 3.04 6.96
C VAL A 54 -19.64 4.52 6.76
N ASN A 55 -19.63 5.30 7.84
CA ASN A 55 -19.83 6.75 7.82
C ASN A 55 -18.80 7.46 6.93
N LYS A 56 -17.54 7.01 6.96
CA LYS A 56 -16.49 7.58 6.09
C LYS A 56 -16.77 7.32 4.60
N ILE A 57 -17.27 6.14 4.25
CA ILE A 57 -17.66 5.81 2.87
C ILE A 57 -18.85 6.67 2.45
N LEU A 58 -19.90 6.73 3.28
CA LEU A 58 -21.11 7.49 2.98
C LEU A 58 -20.83 8.98 2.79
N LYS A 59 -20.03 9.59 3.68
CA LYS A 59 -19.55 10.98 3.50
C LYS A 59 -18.78 11.18 2.20
N ASN A 60 -17.97 10.20 1.80
CA ASN A 60 -17.23 10.31 0.54
C ASN A 60 -18.19 10.28 -0.66
N TRP A 61 -19.20 9.42 -0.65
CA TRP A 61 -20.20 9.31 -1.70
C TRP A 61 -21.12 10.54 -1.76
N GLU A 62 -21.57 11.03 -0.61
CA GLU A 62 -22.32 12.27 -0.48
C GLU A 62 -21.51 13.46 -1.04
N SER A 63 -20.23 13.59 -0.67
CA SER A 63 -19.35 14.67 -1.17
C SER A 63 -19.14 14.64 -2.69
N ARG A 64 -19.29 13.47 -3.31
CA ARG A 64 -19.20 13.26 -4.76
C ARG A 64 -20.56 13.41 -5.46
N GLY A 65 -21.63 13.61 -4.69
CA GLY A 65 -22.99 13.78 -5.20
C GLY A 65 -23.62 12.49 -5.73
N PHE A 66 -23.21 11.33 -5.22
CA PHE A 66 -23.79 10.04 -5.64
C PHE A 66 -25.23 9.93 -5.14
N LYS A 67 -26.18 9.80 -6.06
CA LYS A 67 -27.62 9.68 -5.74
C LYS A 67 -28.20 8.35 -6.19
N THR A 68 -27.48 7.63 -7.03
CA THR A 68 -27.90 6.34 -7.56
C THR A 68 -26.87 5.27 -7.23
N ILE A 69 -27.33 4.02 -7.20
CA ILE A 69 -26.45 2.86 -7.01
C ILE A 69 -25.50 2.71 -8.20
N ALA A 70 -25.92 3.11 -9.40
CA ALA A 70 -25.07 3.09 -10.58
C ALA A 70 -23.83 3.97 -10.39
N ASP A 71 -23.96 5.14 -9.75
CA ASP A 71 -22.82 6.02 -9.44
C ASP A 71 -21.86 5.35 -8.45
N VAL A 72 -22.42 4.68 -7.44
CA VAL A 72 -21.67 3.95 -6.41
C VAL A 72 -20.91 2.77 -7.03
N ASP A 73 -21.58 1.95 -7.84
CA ASP A 73 -20.98 0.80 -8.51
C ASP A 73 -19.88 1.23 -9.49
N ALA A 74 -20.08 2.33 -10.22
CA ALA A 74 -19.05 2.89 -11.08
C ALA A 74 -17.82 3.33 -10.27
N ALA A 75 -18.03 3.98 -9.13
CA ALA A 75 -16.94 4.42 -8.25
C ALA A 75 -16.18 3.25 -7.63
N GLU A 76 -16.88 2.19 -7.20
CA GLU A 76 -16.22 1.02 -6.64
C GLU A 76 -15.45 0.24 -7.71
N LYS A 77 -16.01 0.09 -8.93
CA LYS A 77 -15.27 -0.49 -10.06
C LYS A 77 -14.00 0.30 -10.38
N GLN A 78 -14.07 1.62 -10.42
CA GLN A 78 -12.88 2.46 -10.62
C GLN A 78 -11.84 2.25 -9.53
N ARG A 79 -12.27 2.15 -8.27
CA ARG A 79 -11.39 1.89 -7.14
C ARG A 79 -10.68 0.53 -7.24
N GLN A 80 -11.39 -0.51 -7.66
CA GLN A 80 -10.81 -1.85 -7.86
C GLN A 80 -9.77 -1.83 -9.00
N ILE A 81 -10.10 -1.19 -10.14
CA ILE A 81 -9.15 -1.00 -11.25
C ILE A 81 -7.91 -0.24 -10.79
N GLU A 82 -8.05 0.83 -10.00
CA GLU A 82 -6.92 1.58 -9.47
C GLU A 82 -6.04 0.72 -8.54
N LEU A 83 -6.66 -0.09 -7.67
CA LEU A 83 -5.96 -1.02 -6.79
C LEU A 83 -5.15 -2.06 -7.59
N GLU A 84 -5.74 -2.65 -8.62
CA GLU A 84 -5.09 -3.60 -9.52
C GLU A 84 -3.92 -2.94 -10.28
N GLN A 85 -4.12 -1.72 -10.79
CA GLN A 85 -3.06 -0.97 -11.46
C GLN A 85 -1.90 -0.63 -10.52
N ARG A 86 -2.19 -0.31 -9.25
CA ARG A 86 -1.16 -0.07 -8.23
C ARG A 86 -0.40 -1.35 -7.88
N TYR A 87 -1.10 -2.49 -7.79
CA TYR A 87 -0.47 -3.78 -7.53
C TYR A 87 0.43 -4.24 -8.68
N ASN A 88 -0.01 -4.04 -9.92
CA ASN A 88 0.73 -4.44 -11.12
C ASN A 88 1.83 -3.45 -11.54
N LYS A 89 2.00 -2.33 -10.84
CA LYS A 89 3.09 -1.39 -11.15
C LYS A 89 4.43 -1.96 -10.68
N PRO A 90 5.42 -2.14 -11.57
CA PRO A 90 6.75 -2.54 -11.15
C PRO A 90 7.29 -1.48 -10.19
N PHE A 91 7.69 -1.90 -8.99
CA PHE A 91 8.25 -1.04 -7.97
C PHE A 91 9.63 -0.54 -8.43
N ASN A 92 9.65 0.50 -9.26
CA ASN A 92 10.88 1.02 -9.84
C ASN A 92 11.58 1.95 -8.84
N LYS A 93 12.25 1.35 -7.84
CA LYS A 93 12.99 2.06 -6.78
C LYS A 93 14.12 2.96 -7.33
N TYR A 94 14.61 2.66 -8.53
CA TYR A 94 15.84 3.22 -9.11
C TYR A 94 15.63 4.39 -10.08
N ASN A 95 14.38 4.73 -10.44
CA ASN A 95 14.08 5.83 -11.38
C ASN A 95 13.76 7.17 -10.71
N LYS A 96 14.19 7.37 -9.45
CA LYS A 96 14.11 8.70 -8.83
C LYS A 96 15.19 9.58 -9.47
N PRO A 97 14.86 10.77 -10.00
CA PRO A 97 15.89 11.71 -10.44
C PRO A 97 16.74 12.05 -9.22
N VAL A 98 17.98 11.57 -9.22
CA VAL A 98 18.97 11.93 -8.20
C VAL A 98 19.21 13.43 -8.38
N LYS A 99 18.88 14.23 -7.37
CA LYS A 99 19.26 15.64 -7.37
C LYS A 99 20.78 15.68 -7.41
N GLN A 100 21.34 16.24 -8.46
CA GLN A 100 22.77 16.53 -8.52
C GLN A 100 23.02 17.66 -7.52
N GLU A 101 23.65 17.34 -6.39
CA GLU A 101 24.04 18.35 -5.42
C GLU A 101 25.19 19.17 -6.02
N ILE A 102 25.02 20.49 -6.06
CA ILE A 102 26.09 21.40 -6.44
C ILE A 102 27.10 21.37 -5.29
N LEU A 103 28.21 20.68 -5.48
CA LEU A 103 29.24 20.56 -4.45
C LEU A 103 29.91 21.94 -4.26
N PRO A 104 30.08 22.41 -3.02
CA PRO A 104 30.83 23.63 -2.75
C PRO A 104 32.30 23.52 -3.17
N GLU A 105 32.94 24.63 -3.57
CA GLU A 105 34.34 24.69 -4.01
C GLU A 105 35.38 24.15 -3.00
N TRP A 106 35.02 24.02 -1.72
CA TRP A 106 35.92 23.43 -0.72
C TRP A 106 35.98 21.89 -0.81
N PHE A 107 34.97 21.23 -1.41
CA PHE A 107 34.82 19.76 -1.40
C PHE A 107 35.85 19.04 -2.29
N ASP A 108 36.41 19.71 -3.29
CA ASP A 108 37.42 19.14 -4.19
C ASP A 108 38.84 19.16 -3.61
N LYS A 109 39.09 19.93 -2.54
CA LYS A 109 40.45 20.20 -2.06
C LYS A 109 41.07 19.08 -1.23
N ASP A 110 40.27 18.20 -0.62
CA ASP A 110 40.77 17.11 0.23
C ASP A 110 40.82 15.74 -0.47
N GLN A 111 40.25 15.61 -1.67
CA GLN A 111 40.26 14.32 -2.39
C GLN A 111 41.53 14.08 -3.22
N GLN A 112 42.42 15.07 -3.36
CA GLN A 112 43.69 14.89 -4.07
C GLN A 112 44.75 14.14 -3.24
N GLU A 113 44.49 13.87 -1.96
CA GLU A 113 45.40 13.12 -1.08
C GLU A 113 44.77 11.86 -0.46
N ALA A 114 43.74 11.29 -1.08
CA ALA A 114 43.38 9.91 -0.74
C ALA A 114 44.54 9.01 -1.19
N PRO A 115 45.20 8.24 -0.30
CA PRO A 115 46.19 7.26 -0.73
C PRO A 115 45.47 6.33 -1.70
N LYS A 116 45.97 6.24 -2.94
CA LYS A 116 45.56 5.18 -3.87
C LYS A 116 45.58 3.89 -3.07
N LYS A 117 44.42 3.24 -2.92
CA LYS A 117 44.33 1.91 -2.32
C LYS A 117 45.48 1.09 -2.91
N PRO A 118 46.26 0.32 -2.13
CA PRO A 118 47.29 -0.52 -2.71
C PRO A 118 46.60 -1.37 -3.78
N GLU A 119 47.01 -1.19 -5.04
CA GLU A 119 46.59 -2.10 -6.09
C GLU A 119 47.17 -3.45 -5.69
N MET A 120 46.30 -4.35 -5.21
CA MET A 120 46.74 -5.70 -4.87
C MET A 120 47.47 -6.29 -6.08
N SER A 121 48.63 -6.86 -5.82
CA SER A 121 49.40 -7.58 -6.82
C SER A 121 48.50 -8.63 -7.50
N GLU A 122 48.72 -8.91 -8.78
CA GLU A 122 47.95 -9.93 -9.50
C GLU A 122 47.96 -11.28 -8.76
N GLU A 123 49.07 -11.60 -8.08
CA GLU A 123 49.20 -12.80 -7.26
C GLU A 123 48.26 -12.81 -6.05
N GLU A 124 48.05 -11.64 -5.42
CA GLU A 124 47.14 -11.50 -4.27
C GLU A 124 45.67 -11.60 -4.70
N LYS A 125 45.35 -11.12 -5.91
CA LYS A 125 44.02 -11.28 -6.51
C LYS A 125 43.70 -12.73 -6.81
N GLU A 126 44.64 -13.46 -7.42
CA GLU A 126 44.47 -14.88 -7.70
C GLU A 126 44.36 -15.72 -6.42
N ALA A 127 45.15 -15.40 -5.39
CA ALA A 127 45.07 -16.07 -4.10
C ALA A 127 43.69 -15.89 -3.46
N MET A 128 43.13 -14.68 -3.54
CA MET A 128 41.79 -14.38 -3.03
C MET A 128 40.69 -15.08 -3.84
N GLU A 129 40.82 -15.16 -5.16
CA GLU A 129 39.89 -15.91 -6.01
C GLU A 129 39.89 -17.41 -5.70
N ARG A 130 41.07 -17.99 -5.42
CA ARG A 130 41.17 -19.38 -4.97
C ARG A 130 40.47 -19.61 -3.63
N GLN A 131 40.66 -18.70 -2.67
CA GLN A 131 39.96 -18.77 -1.38
C GLN A 131 38.45 -18.68 -1.55
N VAL A 132 37.97 -17.78 -2.41
CA VAL A 132 36.54 -17.63 -2.70
C VAL A 132 35.97 -18.89 -3.36
N ALA A 133 36.70 -19.50 -4.30
CA ALA A 133 36.29 -20.74 -4.96
C ALA A 133 36.21 -21.92 -3.97
N GLU A 134 37.17 -22.04 -3.06
CA GLU A 134 37.18 -23.07 -2.02
C GLU A 134 36.00 -22.90 -1.06
N ILE A 135 35.75 -21.68 -0.57
CA ILE A 135 34.60 -21.38 0.30
C ILE A 135 33.30 -21.71 -0.43
N LYS A 136 33.19 -21.40 -1.73
CA LYS A 136 32.00 -21.73 -2.53
C LYS A 136 31.79 -23.24 -2.67
N ALA A 137 32.86 -24.01 -2.84
CA ALA A 137 32.80 -25.47 -2.91
C ALA A 137 32.42 -26.09 -1.56
N GLN A 138 32.97 -25.60 -0.44
CA GLN A 138 32.58 -26.03 0.91
C GLN A 138 31.11 -25.71 1.20
N LEU A 139 30.63 -24.53 0.78
CA LEU A 139 29.22 -24.15 0.91
C LEU A 139 28.29 -25.00 0.04
N ALA A 140 28.75 -25.49 -1.10
CA ALA A 140 28.00 -26.42 -1.95
C ALA A 140 27.93 -27.82 -1.33
N ALA A 141 29.05 -28.35 -0.84
CA ALA A 141 29.11 -29.66 -0.18
C ALA A 141 28.37 -29.70 1.16
N ARG A 142 28.20 -28.56 1.85
CA ARG A 142 27.39 -28.45 3.08
C ARG A 142 25.88 -28.36 2.81
N LYS A 143 25.46 -28.11 1.57
CA LYS A 143 24.06 -27.97 1.18
C LYS A 143 23.43 -29.26 0.64
N GLU A 144 24.22 -30.31 0.42
CA GLU A 144 23.78 -31.69 0.17
C GLU A 144 23.77 -32.50 1.48
#